data_AF-A0A2K5RG62-F1
#
_entry.id   AF-A0A2K5RG62-F1
#
_cell.length_a   1.000
_cell.length_b   1.000
_cell.length_c   1.000
_cell.angle_alpha   90.00
_cell.angle_beta   90.00
_cell.angle_gamma   90.00
#
_symmetry.space_group_name_H-M   'P 1'
#
loop_
_entity.id
_entity.type
_entity.pdbx_description
1 polymer ?
#
loop_
_entity_poly.entity_id
_entity_poly.type
_entity_poly.pdbx_seq_one_letter_code
_entity_poly.pdbx_strand_id
1 'polypeptide(L)'
;MKLITILFLCSRLLLGLTQELQSEEIDCNDKDLFEAVDAALKKYNNQNLTTNQFVLYRITEGTKMATGKCTATVGKRGNTKFSVAIQSCQITPADGPVMTDQYHCLGCVHPVSTKSPDLEPILRHGVEYFNNNTNHSSLFMLSEVKRAQRQVVSGWNFLITYSIVQTNCSKENFLFLTPDCKSLSNGDTGECTDDAYMDTQLRVTSFSQKCDIYPGEDFVQPPTKICLGCPRDIPTNSPELEETLTHTITKLNAENNETFYFKIDNVKRARVQVVAGKKYFIDFVARETTCSKESNEELTKSCETKKLGQSLDCTAEVYVVPWEKKIYPTVKCEPLGMTSLMKRPPGFSPFRTSQAGEIREETTSHLRSCEYRGRPPKAGAEPASEREVS
;
A
#
# COMPACT_ATOMS: atom_id res chain seq x y z
N MET A 1 31.32 23.26 -57.42
CA MET A 1 30.40 23.92 -56.49
C MET A 1 29.63 22.82 -55.76
N LYS A 2 29.78 22.83 -54.43
CA LYS A 2 29.00 22.21 -53.33
C LYS A 2 27.93 21.16 -53.67
N LEU A 3 28.04 19.96 -53.10
CA LEU A 3 27.21 19.55 -51.94
C LEU A 3 27.80 18.29 -51.29
N ILE A 4 28.09 18.38 -49.99
CA ILE A 4 28.54 17.29 -49.13
C ILE A 4 27.28 16.68 -48.51
N THR A 5 26.98 15.43 -48.82
CA THR A 5 25.90 14.66 -48.18
C THR A 5 26.45 14.03 -46.90
N ILE A 6 26.19 14.67 -45.76
CA ILE A 6 26.46 14.11 -44.44
C ILE A 6 25.23 13.29 -44.02
N LEU A 7 25.34 11.96 -44.03
CA LEU A 7 24.45 11.06 -43.31
C LEU A 7 24.72 11.22 -41.81
N PHE A 8 23.87 11.97 -41.10
CA PHE A 8 23.74 11.86 -39.65
C PHE A 8 22.54 10.97 -39.33
N LEU A 9 22.81 9.73 -38.89
CA LEU A 9 21.86 8.94 -38.13
C LEU A 9 21.55 9.70 -36.83
N CYS A 10 20.36 10.28 -36.75
CA CYS A 10 19.85 10.84 -35.51
C CYS A 10 19.22 9.71 -34.69
N SER A 11 20.07 8.93 -34.02
CA SER A 11 19.71 8.20 -32.81
C SER A 11 19.44 9.23 -31.71
N ARG A 12 18.17 9.58 -31.53
CA ARG A 12 17.65 10.16 -30.27
C ARG A 12 16.66 9.13 -29.73
N LEU A 13 17.10 8.24 -28.82
CA LEU A 13 16.92 8.45 -27.38
C LEU A 13 15.59 9.15 -27.12
N LEU A 14 14.54 8.33 -26.99
CA LEU A 14 13.31 8.69 -26.29
C LEU A 14 13.72 9.10 -24.86
N LEU A 15 13.99 10.39 -24.66
CA LEU A 15 13.82 10.97 -23.33
C LEU A 15 12.37 10.73 -22.96
N GLY A 16 12.15 9.99 -21.88
CA GLY A 16 10.85 9.84 -21.26
C GLY A 16 10.31 11.23 -20.98
N LEU A 17 9.31 11.64 -21.77
CA LEU A 17 8.47 12.77 -21.46
C LEU A 17 7.72 12.37 -20.19
N THR A 18 8.11 12.93 -19.05
CA THR A 18 7.26 12.99 -17.87
C THR A 18 5.97 13.66 -18.33
N GLN A 19 4.92 12.86 -18.50
CA GLN A 19 3.59 13.35 -18.76
C GLN A 19 3.15 14.09 -17.49
N GLU A 20 3.25 15.42 -17.52
CA GLU A 20 2.59 16.29 -16.53
C GLU A 20 1.11 15.88 -16.50
N LEU A 21 0.68 15.37 -15.35
CA LEU A 21 -0.65 14.80 -15.17
C LEU A 21 -1.63 15.96 -15.01
N GLN A 22 -2.11 16.49 -16.12
CA GLN A 22 -2.95 17.68 -16.15
C GLN A 22 -4.34 17.35 -15.57
N SER A 23 -4.73 18.04 -14.50
CA SER A 23 -6.11 18.04 -14.00
C SER A 23 -7.05 18.54 -15.09
N GLU A 24 -8.16 17.82 -15.32
CA GLU A 24 -9.14 18.20 -16.33
C GLU A 24 -10.15 19.17 -15.70
N GLU A 25 -10.08 20.44 -16.11
CA GLU A 25 -11.09 21.45 -15.75
C GLU A 25 -12.47 20.98 -16.22
N ILE A 26 -13.45 20.99 -15.30
CA ILE A 26 -14.84 20.70 -15.63
C ILE A 26 -15.53 22.00 -16.05
N ASP A 27 -16.37 21.93 -17.08
CA ASP A 27 -17.28 23.01 -17.46
C ASP A 27 -18.18 23.36 -16.26
N CYS A 28 -18.22 24.63 -15.86
CA CYS A 28 -19.05 25.10 -14.76
C CYS A 28 -20.57 24.92 -15.02
N ASN A 29 -20.98 24.62 -16.26
CA ASN A 29 -22.34 24.26 -16.62
C ASN A 29 -22.58 22.74 -16.64
N ASP A 30 -21.59 21.94 -16.22
CA ASP A 30 -21.74 20.50 -16.09
C ASP A 30 -22.85 20.17 -15.07
N LYS A 31 -23.75 19.28 -15.49
CA LYS A 31 -24.93 18.93 -14.71
C LYS A 31 -24.55 18.21 -13.41
N ASP A 32 -23.54 17.34 -13.45
CA ASP A 32 -23.11 16.57 -12.29
C ASP A 32 -22.41 17.49 -11.27
N LEU A 33 -21.67 18.49 -11.75
CA LEU A 33 -21.10 19.55 -10.90
C LEU A 33 -22.19 20.37 -10.21
N PHE A 34 -23.24 20.75 -10.94
CA PHE A 34 -24.36 21.50 -10.36
C PHE A 34 -25.11 20.68 -9.30
N GLU A 35 -25.40 19.41 -9.57
CA GLU A 35 -26.05 18.51 -8.61
C GLU A 35 -25.20 18.31 -7.34
N ALA A 36 -23.88 18.21 -7.48
CA ALA A 36 -22.98 18.09 -6.34
C ALA A 36 -22.98 19.34 -5.44
N VAL A 37 -22.93 20.55 -6.04
CA VAL A 37 -22.94 21.80 -5.30
C VAL A 37 -24.30 22.05 -4.62
N ASP A 38 -25.40 21.75 -5.30
CA ASP A 38 -26.75 21.84 -4.73
C ASP A 38 -26.93 20.90 -3.53
N ALA A 39 -26.46 19.64 -3.65
CA ALA A 39 -26.51 18.69 -2.54
C ALA A 39 -25.69 19.17 -1.32
N ALA A 40 -24.50 19.74 -1.54
CA ALA A 40 -23.67 20.30 -0.49
C ALA A 40 -24.34 21.49 0.21
N LEU A 41 -24.95 22.39 -0.57
CA LEU A 41 -25.66 23.55 -0.06
C LEU A 41 -26.89 23.16 0.77
N LYS A 42 -27.69 22.20 0.28
CA LYS A 42 -28.83 21.63 1.03
C LYS A 42 -28.38 21.03 2.36
N LYS A 43 -27.29 20.27 2.36
CA LYS A 43 -26.73 19.71 3.59
C LYS A 43 -26.32 20.81 4.57
N TYR A 44 -25.65 21.86 4.09
CA TYR A 44 -25.23 22.99 4.92
C TYR A 44 -26.44 23.72 5.53
N ASN A 45 -27.45 24.06 4.71
CA ASN A 45 -28.67 24.71 5.18
C ASN A 45 -29.45 23.85 6.19
N ASN A 46 -29.45 22.53 6.04
CA ASN A 46 -30.12 21.63 6.98
C ASN A 46 -29.36 21.45 8.31
N GLN A 47 -28.05 21.67 8.32
CA GLN A 47 -27.21 21.57 9.52
C GLN A 47 -27.09 22.90 10.27
N ASN A 48 -27.43 24.02 9.63
CA ASN A 48 -27.30 25.36 10.21
C ASN A 48 -28.62 25.79 10.87
N LEU A 49 -28.57 26.16 12.16
CA LEU A 49 -29.74 26.54 12.97
C LEU A 49 -30.19 28.00 12.78
N THR A 50 -29.59 28.73 11.84
CA THR A 50 -29.92 30.13 11.56
C THR A 50 -31.19 30.26 10.73
N THR A 51 -31.97 31.32 10.96
CA THR A 51 -33.20 31.65 10.21
C THR A 51 -32.99 31.93 8.71
N ASN A 52 -31.75 32.18 8.29
CA ASN A 52 -31.41 32.49 6.89
C ASN A 52 -30.86 31.25 6.17
N GLN A 53 -31.38 30.99 4.97
CA GLN A 53 -30.92 29.91 4.09
C GLN A 53 -30.07 30.47 2.95
N PHE A 54 -29.06 29.72 2.54
CA PHE A 54 -28.18 30.07 1.44
C PHE A 54 -28.70 29.47 0.13
N VAL A 55 -28.57 30.21 -0.97
CA VAL A 55 -28.94 29.76 -2.34
C VAL A 55 -27.71 29.82 -3.23
N LEU A 56 -27.58 28.85 -4.14
CA LEU A 56 -26.48 28.79 -5.09
C LEU A 56 -26.59 29.97 -6.07
N TYR A 57 -25.59 30.84 -6.08
CA TYR A 57 -25.53 31.99 -6.98
C TYR A 57 -24.77 31.69 -8.28
N ARG A 58 -23.54 31.16 -8.16
CA ARG A 58 -22.71 30.75 -9.29
C ARG A 58 -21.62 29.78 -8.87
N ILE A 59 -21.19 28.93 -9.80
CA ILE A 59 -20.01 28.07 -9.66
C ILE A 59 -18.86 28.77 -10.41
N THR A 60 -17.72 28.95 -9.75
CA THR A 60 -16.57 29.70 -10.30
C THR A 60 -15.44 28.80 -10.80
N GLU A 61 -15.37 27.59 -10.27
CA GLU A 61 -14.34 26.60 -10.60
C GLU A 61 -14.89 25.21 -10.26
N GLY A 62 -14.54 24.22 -11.08
CA GLY A 62 -14.89 22.83 -10.86
C GLY A 62 -13.79 21.94 -11.41
N THR A 63 -13.29 21.02 -10.59
CA THR A 63 -12.29 20.03 -10.99
C THR A 63 -12.85 18.64 -10.79
N LYS A 64 -12.64 17.76 -11.78
CA LYS A 64 -13.04 16.36 -11.63
C LYS A 64 -12.03 15.64 -10.73
N MET A 65 -12.48 15.19 -9.57
CA MET A 65 -11.66 14.34 -8.72
C MET A 65 -11.60 12.91 -9.26
N ALA A 66 -10.59 12.17 -8.79
CA ALA A 66 -10.23 10.80 -9.16
C ALA A 66 -11.46 9.94 -9.54
N THR A 67 -11.50 9.51 -10.80
CA THR A 67 -12.56 8.61 -11.27
C THR A 67 -12.16 7.18 -10.96
N GLY A 68 -13.07 6.41 -10.37
CA GLY A 68 -12.78 5.03 -10.01
C GLY A 68 -13.96 4.11 -10.15
N LYS A 69 -13.68 2.88 -10.56
CA LYS A 69 -14.66 1.79 -10.54
C LYS A 69 -14.35 0.88 -9.36
N CYS A 70 -15.26 0.84 -8.40
CA CYS A 70 -15.20 -0.10 -7.29
C CYS A 70 -16.14 -1.29 -7.54
N THR A 71 -15.62 -2.50 -7.34
CA THR A 71 -16.40 -3.73 -7.23
C THR A 71 -16.26 -4.27 -5.83
N ALA A 72 -17.38 -4.48 -5.14
CA ALA A 72 -17.41 -5.09 -3.82
C ALA A 72 -18.17 -6.42 -3.87
N THR A 73 -17.58 -7.47 -3.33
CA THR A 73 -18.25 -8.73 -3.04
C THR A 73 -18.67 -8.69 -1.58
N VAL A 74 -19.97 -8.69 -1.31
CA VAL A 74 -20.51 -8.72 0.04
C VAL A 74 -20.87 -10.16 0.41
N GLY A 75 -20.30 -10.64 1.51
CA GLY A 75 -20.64 -11.92 2.12
C GLY A 75 -21.68 -11.72 3.22
N LYS A 76 -22.63 -12.64 3.33
CA LYS A 76 -23.55 -12.68 4.47
C LYS A 76 -22.84 -13.38 5.64
N ARG A 77 -22.64 -12.66 6.73
CA ARG A 77 -22.07 -13.15 7.98
C ARG A 77 -23.20 -13.59 8.90
N GLY A 78 -23.24 -14.89 9.23
CA GLY A 78 -24.36 -15.49 9.97
C GLY A 78 -25.74 -15.21 9.35
N ASN A 79 -26.77 -15.08 10.19
CA ASN A 79 -28.16 -14.93 9.71
C ASN A 79 -28.59 -13.49 9.37
N THR A 80 -27.85 -12.45 9.76
CA THR A 80 -28.38 -11.07 9.71
C THR A 80 -27.43 -9.95 9.26
N LYS A 81 -26.10 -10.13 9.16
CA LYS A 81 -25.18 -9.01 8.86
C LYS A 81 -24.43 -9.23 7.55
N PHE A 82 -24.53 -8.31 6.60
CA PHE A 82 -23.69 -8.31 5.40
C PHE A 82 -22.34 -7.66 5.73
N SER A 83 -21.25 -8.27 5.28
CA SER A 83 -19.89 -7.76 5.42
C SER A 83 -19.20 -7.75 4.06
N VAL A 84 -18.35 -6.77 3.83
CA VAL A 84 -17.60 -6.66 2.57
C VAL A 84 -16.45 -7.66 2.62
N ALA A 85 -16.53 -8.72 1.82
CA ALA A 85 -15.51 -9.77 1.77
C ALA A 85 -14.32 -9.34 0.91
N ILE A 86 -14.60 -8.69 -0.22
CA ILE A 86 -13.57 -8.17 -1.14
C ILE A 86 -14.06 -6.84 -1.65
N GLN A 87 -13.20 -5.83 -1.61
CA GLN A 87 -13.41 -4.59 -2.34
C GLN A 87 -12.19 -4.34 -3.21
N SER A 88 -12.41 -4.19 -4.51
CA SER A 88 -11.38 -3.79 -5.46
C SER A 88 -11.85 -2.49 -6.10
N CYS A 89 -11.08 -1.44 -5.90
CA CYS A 89 -11.30 -0.14 -6.53
C CYS A 89 -10.15 0.13 -7.50
N GLN A 90 -10.48 0.25 -8.78
CA GLN A 90 -9.57 0.81 -9.77
C GLN A 90 -9.83 2.31 -9.81
N ILE A 91 -9.04 3.06 -9.07
CA ILE A 91 -9.13 4.52 -8.99
C ILE A 91 -8.03 5.08 -9.89
N THR A 92 -8.42 5.87 -10.90
CA THR A 92 -7.51 6.74 -11.62
C THR A 92 -7.24 7.93 -10.71
N PRO A 93 -6.01 8.10 -10.17
CA PRO A 93 -5.70 9.25 -9.35
C PRO A 93 -5.82 10.50 -10.22
N ALA A 94 -6.77 11.38 -9.93
CA ALA A 94 -6.57 12.78 -10.24
C ALA A 94 -5.49 13.30 -9.28
N ASP A 95 -4.85 14.44 -9.59
CA ASP A 95 -4.19 15.21 -8.56
C ASP A 95 -5.19 15.34 -7.41
N GLY A 96 -4.87 14.67 -6.29
CA GLY A 96 -5.68 14.79 -5.09
C GLY A 96 -5.77 16.27 -4.74
N PRO A 97 -6.70 16.70 -3.88
CA PRO A 97 -6.52 17.99 -3.27
C PRO A 97 -5.14 17.90 -2.61
N VAL A 98 -4.18 18.69 -3.11
CA VAL A 98 -2.95 18.97 -2.37
C VAL A 98 -3.47 19.27 -0.98
N MET A 99 -2.97 18.56 0.04
CA MET A 99 -3.30 18.89 1.41
C MET A 99 -2.81 20.32 1.60
N THR A 100 -3.69 21.28 1.34
CA THR A 100 -3.36 22.68 1.51
C THR A 100 -3.22 22.83 3.00
N ASP A 101 -2.02 23.16 3.47
CA ASP A 101 -1.74 23.42 4.88
C ASP A 101 -2.58 24.59 5.44
N GLN A 102 -3.36 25.25 4.58
CA GLN A 102 -4.20 26.41 4.85
C GLN A 102 -5.69 26.06 4.92
N TYR A 103 -6.08 25.32 5.97
CA TYR A 103 -7.48 25.27 6.35
C TYR A 103 -7.93 26.64 6.90
N HIS A 104 -8.82 27.33 6.20
CA HIS A 104 -9.27 28.70 6.55
C HIS A 104 -10.10 28.81 7.83
N CYS A 105 -10.41 27.69 8.51
CA CYS A 105 -11.06 27.69 9.81
C CYS A 105 -10.25 26.93 10.88
N LEU A 106 -9.83 27.67 11.91
CA LEU A 106 -8.97 27.23 13.02
C LEU A 106 -9.63 26.24 14.01
N GLY A 107 -10.88 25.82 13.78
CA GLY A 107 -11.62 24.90 14.66
C GLY A 107 -12.52 23.90 13.95
N CYS A 108 -12.40 23.78 12.62
CA CYS A 108 -13.12 22.75 11.88
C CYS A 108 -12.43 21.39 12.05
N VAL A 109 -13.20 20.33 11.78
CA VAL A 109 -12.67 18.97 11.71
C VAL A 109 -11.93 18.81 10.39
N HIS A 110 -10.65 18.47 10.47
CA HIS A 110 -9.77 18.26 9.32
C HIS A 110 -9.34 16.79 9.25
N PRO A 111 -9.22 16.21 8.03
CA PRO A 111 -8.66 14.89 7.89
C PRO A 111 -7.17 14.90 8.29
N VAL A 112 -6.73 13.81 8.91
CA VAL A 112 -5.32 13.58 9.25
C VAL A 112 -4.84 12.38 8.43
N SER A 113 -3.61 12.47 7.92
CA SER A 113 -2.96 11.34 7.27
C SER A 113 -2.94 10.13 8.20
N THR A 114 -3.33 8.96 7.69
CA THR A 114 -3.33 7.69 8.45
C THR A 114 -1.94 7.25 8.88
N LYS A 115 -0.89 7.84 8.30
CA LYS A 115 0.51 7.61 8.64
C LYS A 115 1.10 8.70 9.56
N SER A 116 0.27 9.63 10.04
CA SER A 116 0.75 10.71 10.89
C SER A 116 1.25 10.15 12.23
N PRO A 117 2.47 10.52 12.69
CA PRO A 117 2.97 10.10 13.99
C PRO A 117 2.14 10.63 15.16
N ASP A 118 1.38 11.73 14.95
CA ASP A 118 0.46 12.31 15.94
C ASP A 118 -0.62 11.31 16.42
N LEU A 119 -0.92 10.28 15.63
CA LEU A 119 -1.93 9.28 15.96
C LEU A 119 -1.39 8.17 16.88
N GLU A 120 -0.07 7.97 16.92
CA GLU A 120 0.56 6.87 17.66
C GLU A 120 0.17 6.81 19.15
N PRO A 121 0.21 7.91 19.95
CA PRO A 121 -0.15 7.83 21.36
C PRO A 121 -1.61 7.43 21.58
N ILE A 122 -2.51 7.88 20.69
CA ILE A 122 -3.95 7.60 20.79
C ILE A 122 -4.22 6.15 20.40
N LEU A 123 -3.65 5.68 19.29
CA LEU A 123 -3.81 4.31 18.81
C LEU A 123 -3.24 3.29 19.81
N ARG A 124 -2.07 3.59 20.41
CA ARG A 124 -1.50 2.77 21.47
C ARG A 124 -2.43 2.68 22.67
N HIS A 125 -2.91 3.84 23.15
CA HIS A 125 -3.86 3.89 24.26
C HIS A 125 -5.16 3.15 23.94
N GLY A 126 -5.67 3.27 22.71
CA GLY A 126 -6.91 2.61 22.28
C GLY A 126 -6.81 1.10 22.21
N VAL A 127 -5.67 0.56 21.75
CA VAL A 127 -5.44 -0.90 21.76
C VAL A 127 -5.26 -1.43 23.20
N GLU A 128 -4.55 -0.70 24.05
CA GLU A 128 -4.42 -1.05 25.47
C GLU A 128 -5.77 -1.01 26.19
N TYR A 129 -6.56 0.05 25.95
CA TYR A 129 -7.90 0.21 26.48
C TYR A 129 -8.81 -0.94 26.05
N PHE A 130 -8.81 -1.30 24.76
CA PHE A 130 -9.55 -2.44 24.25
C PHE A 130 -9.16 -3.73 24.97
N ASN A 131 -7.86 -4.03 25.05
CA ASN A 131 -7.37 -5.26 25.67
C ASN A 131 -7.70 -5.33 27.17
N ASN A 132 -7.72 -4.19 27.87
CA ASN A 132 -8.01 -4.17 29.30
C ASN A 132 -9.52 -4.22 29.61
N ASN A 133 -10.36 -3.64 28.75
CA ASN A 133 -11.80 -3.49 29.01
C ASN A 133 -12.68 -4.54 28.31
N THR A 134 -12.08 -5.49 27.59
CA THR A 134 -12.81 -6.58 26.93
C THR A 134 -12.60 -7.93 27.59
N ASN A 135 -13.64 -8.75 27.59
CA ASN A 135 -13.60 -10.13 28.12
C ASN A 135 -13.02 -11.15 27.12
N HIS A 136 -12.44 -10.68 26.01
CA HIS A 136 -11.84 -11.59 25.02
C HIS A 136 -10.59 -12.28 25.61
N SER A 137 -10.40 -13.57 25.32
CA SER A 137 -9.33 -14.39 25.93
C SER A 137 -7.92 -14.06 25.42
N SER A 138 -7.83 -13.55 24.18
CA SER A 138 -6.56 -13.18 23.53
C SER A 138 -6.37 -11.67 23.46
N LEU A 139 -5.10 -11.24 23.41
CA LEU A 139 -4.72 -9.86 23.14
C LEU A 139 -4.84 -9.54 21.64
N PHE A 140 -5.24 -8.31 21.34
CA PHE A 140 -5.32 -7.77 19.98
C PHE A 140 -4.25 -6.72 19.75
N MET A 141 -3.80 -6.58 18.51
CA MET A 141 -2.89 -5.54 18.07
C MET A 141 -3.48 -4.71 16.93
N LEU A 142 -2.95 -3.49 16.75
CA LEU A 142 -3.30 -2.63 15.62
C LEU A 142 -2.95 -3.32 14.28
N SER A 143 -3.89 -3.29 13.33
CA SER A 143 -3.69 -3.79 11.97
C SER A 143 -3.56 -2.64 10.98
N GLU A 144 -4.62 -1.84 10.80
CA GLU A 144 -4.62 -0.73 9.85
C GLU A 144 -5.45 0.46 10.36
N VAL A 145 -4.94 1.68 10.15
CA VAL A 145 -5.70 2.92 10.36
C VAL A 145 -6.46 3.26 9.08
N LYS A 146 -7.79 3.19 9.12
CA LYS A 146 -8.66 3.44 7.96
C LYS A 146 -8.91 4.93 7.73
N ARG A 147 -9.16 5.66 8.82
CA ARG A 147 -9.53 7.09 8.77
C ARG A 147 -9.13 7.78 10.06
N ALA A 148 -8.65 9.01 9.95
CA ALA A 148 -8.37 9.86 11.10
C ALA A 148 -8.83 11.29 10.81
N GLN A 149 -9.40 11.93 11.83
CA GLN A 149 -9.78 13.34 11.80
C GLN A 149 -9.32 14.03 13.07
N ARG A 150 -9.00 15.32 12.96
CA ARG A 150 -8.58 16.17 14.08
C ARG A 150 -9.34 17.48 14.06
N GLN A 151 -9.74 17.95 15.23
CA GLN A 151 -10.28 19.28 15.44
C GLN A 151 -9.42 20.00 16.47
N VAL A 152 -8.99 21.22 16.14
CA VAL A 152 -8.25 22.07 17.08
C VAL A 152 -9.25 22.79 18.00
N VAL A 153 -9.03 22.69 19.30
CA VAL A 153 -9.79 23.35 20.38
C VAL A 153 -8.79 23.91 21.40
N SER A 154 -9.08 23.88 22.71
CA SER A 154 -8.08 24.08 23.78
C SER A 154 -7.17 22.86 23.96
N GLY A 155 -6.68 22.30 22.84
CA GLY A 155 -6.14 20.95 22.71
C GLY A 155 -6.57 20.39 21.35
N TRP A 156 -6.76 19.08 21.27
CA TRP A 156 -7.17 18.41 20.03
C TRP A 156 -8.20 17.31 20.28
N ASN A 157 -9.32 17.37 19.58
CA ASN A 157 -10.24 16.22 19.47
C ASN A 157 -9.81 15.37 18.28
N PHE A 158 -9.76 14.06 18.47
CA PHE A 158 -9.51 13.09 17.42
C PHE A 158 -10.69 12.14 17.29
N LEU A 159 -11.05 11.85 16.04
CA LEU A 159 -11.96 10.78 15.67
C LEU A 159 -11.21 9.83 14.74
N ILE A 160 -10.91 8.62 15.22
CA ILE A 160 -10.06 7.66 14.52
C ILE A 160 -10.81 6.36 14.30
N THR A 161 -10.78 5.84 13.08
CA THR A 161 -11.32 4.52 12.74
C THR A 161 -10.20 3.61 12.27
N TYR A 162 -10.05 2.45 12.90
CA TYR A 162 -8.97 1.50 12.64
C TYR A 162 -9.41 0.06 12.86
N SER A 163 -8.61 -0.88 12.36
CA SER A 163 -8.81 -2.32 12.56
C SER A 163 -7.80 -2.89 13.55
N ILE A 164 -8.24 -3.88 14.31
CA ILE A 164 -7.42 -4.66 15.23
C ILE A 164 -7.50 -6.14 14.85
N VAL A 165 -6.44 -6.89 15.13
CA VAL A 165 -6.36 -8.33 14.83
C VAL A 165 -5.91 -9.11 16.06
N GLN A 166 -6.48 -10.30 16.24
CA GLN A 166 -6.13 -11.20 17.32
C GLN A 166 -4.67 -11.66 17.19
N THR A 167 -3.99 -11.75 18.34
CA THR A 167 -2.62 -12.25 18.45
C THR A 167 -2.56 -13.63 19.10
N ASN A 168 -1.40 -14.28 19.02
CA ASN A 168 -1.13 -15.56 19.68
C ASN A 168 -0.94 -15.45 21.20
N CYS A 169 -0.99 -14.24 21.76
CA CYS A 169 -0.86 -14.00 23.18
C CYS A 169 -2.22 -14.07 23.88
N SER A 170 -2.35 -15.00 24.84
CA SER A 170 -3.51 -15.06 25.72
C SER A 170 -3.38 -14.06 26.87
N LYS A 171 -4.50 -13.48 27.32
CA LYS A 171 -4.53 -12.58 28.49
C LYS A 171 -4.18 -13.28 29.80
N GLU A 172 -4.30 -14.61 29.85
CA GLU A 172 -3.88 -15.42 31.00
C GLU A 172 -2.36 -15.42 31.20
N ASN A 173 -1.61 -15.47 30.10
CA ASN A 173 -0.15 -15.56 30.13
C ASN A 173 0.53 -14.20 29.96
N PHE A 174 -0.16 -13.25 29.32
CA PHE A 174 0.36 -11.92 28.98
C PHE A 174 -0.57 -10.82 29.47
N LEU A 175 -0.06 -9.95 30.35
CA LEU A 175 -0.79 -8.78 30.87
C LEU A 175 -0.90 -7.65 29.83
N PHE A 176 0.06 -7.57 28.91
CA PHE A 176 0.15 -6.54 27.88
C PHE A 176 0.81 -7.12 26.62
N LEU A 177 0.71 -6.39 25.50
CA LEU A 177 1.35 -6.78 24.25
C LEU A 177 2.88 -6.74 24.38
N THR A 178 3.53 -7.86 24.09
CA THR A 178 4.98 -7.96 24.00
C THR A 178 5.42 -8.09 22.54
N PRO A 179 6.72 -7.88 22.23
CA PRO A 179 7.25 -8.10 20.88
C PRO A 179 7.07 -9.53 20.34
N ASP A 180 6.82 -10.50 21.23
CA ASP A 180 6.59 -11.90 20.86
C ASP A 180 5.15 -12.15 20.37
N CYS A 181 4.23 -11.21 20.62
CA CYS A 181 2.84 -11.29 20.17
C CYS A 181 2.74 -11.02 18.67
N LYS A 182 2.29 -12.04 17.94
CA LYS A 182 2.13 -12.02 16.48
C LYS A 182 0.66 -12.16 16.10
N SER A 183 0.24 -11.45 15.06
CA SER A 183 -1.10 -11.52 14.49
C SER A 183 -1.40 -12.93 13.94
N LEU A 184 -2.59 -13.46 14.22
CA LEU A 184 -3.10 -14.70 13.61
C LEU A 184 -3.80 -14.39 12.28
N SER A 185 -3.45 -15.14 11.22
CA SER A 185 -4.10 -15.01 9.91
C SER A 185 -5.58 -15.45 9.91
N ASN A 186 -5.96 -16.33 10.84
CA ASN A 186 -7.33 -16.83 11.02
C ASN A 186 -7.92 -16.41 12.38
N GLY A 187 -7.34 -15.38 13.00
CA GLY A 187 -7.82 -14.86 14.26
C GLY A 187 -9.00 -13.92 14.08
N ASP A 188 -9.68 -13.64 15.18
CA ASP A 188 -10.73 -12.64 15.25
C ASP A 188 -10.18 -11.27 14.84
N THR A 189 -11.01 -10.50 14.17
CA THR A 189 -10.70 -9.13 13.74
C THR A 189 -11.69 -8.17 14.39
N GLY A 190 -11.27 -6.94 14.65
CA GLY A 190 -12.14 -5.90 15.17
C GLY A 190 -12.09 -4.64 14.34
N GLU A 191 -13.19 -3.92 14.26
CA GLU A 191 -13.22 -2.55 13.77
C GLU A 191 -13.57 -1.61 14.92
N CYS A 192 -12.67 -0.67 15.20
CA CYS A 192 -12.75 0.25 16.31
C CYS A 192 -12.89 1.69 15.82
N THR A 193 -13.67 2.46 16.56
CA THR A 193 -13.76 3.92 16.46
C THR A 193 -13.45 4.52 17.81
N ASP A 194 -12.44 5.39 17.85
CA ASP A 194 -11.99 6.09 19.04
C ASP A 194 -12.32 7.57 18.93
N ASP A 195 -12.94 8.09 19.99
CA ASP A 195 -13.12 9.51 20.27
C ASP A 195 -12.16 9.88 21.41
N ALA A 196 -11.14 10.66 21.09
CA ALA A 196 -10.09 11.01 22.05
C ALA A 196 -9.88 12.53 22.12
N TYR A 197 -9.73 13.06 23.32
CA TYR A 197 -9.30 14.43 23.56
C TYR A 197 -7.89 14.46 24.15
N MET A 198 -7.02 15.22 23.50
CA MET A 198 -5.63 15.40 23.87
C MET A 198 -5.38 16.83 24.33
N ASP A 199 -4.82 16.98 25.53
CA ASP A 199 -4.48 18.30 26.09
C ASP A 199 -3.25 18.91 25.41
N THR A 200 -2.95 20.17 25.73
CA THR A 200 -1.79 20.90 25.21
C THR A 200 -0.44 20.29 25.61
N GLN A 201 -0.42 19.35 26.56
CA GLN A 201 0.76 18.60 27.02
C GLN A 201 0.87 17.24 26.32
N LEU A 202 0.06 16.99 25.27
CA LEU A 202 0.03 15.76 24.48
C LEU A 202 -0.42 14.53 25.30
N ARG A 203 -1.27 14.73 26.31
CA ARG A 203 -1.84 13.64 27.12
C ARG A 203 -3.28 13.40 26.70
N VAL A 204 -3.65 12.13 26.55
CA VAL A 204 -5.04 11.71 26.35
C VAL A 204 -5.77 11.85 27.68
N THR A 205 -6.65 12.85 27.82
CA THR A 205 -7.36 13.11 29.08
C THR A 205 -8.82 12.70 29.05
N SER A 206 -9.40 12.50 27.86
CA SER A 206 -10.71 11.88 27.68
C SER A 206 -10.64 10.90 26.51
N PHE A 207 -11.26 9.74 26.70
CA PHE A 207 -11.22 8.66 25.73
C PHE A 207 -12.53 7.88 25.77
N SER A 208 -13.11 7.64 24.61
CA SER A 208 -14.24 6.75 24.40
C SER A 208 -13.97 5.89 23.18
N GLN A 209 -14.31 4.61 23.27
CA GLN A 209 -14.06 3.66 22.21
C GLN A 209 -15.29 2.78 21.97
N LYS A 210 -15.56 2.53 20.70
CA LYS A 210 -16.52 1.54 20.24
C LYS A 210 -15.85 0.58 19.27
N CYS A 211 -15.88 -0.71 19.60
CA CYS A 211 -15.33 -1.76 18.74
C CYS A 211 -16.36 -2.85 18.45
N ASP A 212 -16.45 -3.27 17.19
CA ASP A 212 -17.20 -4.44 16.76
C ASP A 212 -16.22 -5.57 16.45
N ILE A 213 -16.37 -6.74 17.11
CA ILE A 213 -15.51 -7.93 16.91
C ILE A 213 -16.17 -8.93 15.97
N TYR A 214 -15.34 -9.54 15.15
CA TYR A 214 -15.66 -10.33 13.98
C TYR A 214 -14.87 -11.65 14.05
N PRO A 215 -15.52 -12.81 14.30
CA PRO A 215 -14.83 -14.07 14.51
C PRO A 215 -14.07 -14.56 13.27
N GLY A 216 -12.89 -15.12 13.46
CA GLY A 216 -11.99 -15.57 12.39
C GLY A 216 -12.61 -16.61 11.44
N GLU A 217 -13.55 -17.42 11.92
CA GLU A 217 -14.23 -18.48 11.16
C GLU A 217 -15.18 -17.95 10.08
N ASP A 218 -15.62 -16.70 10.20
CA ASP A 218 -16.45 -16.00 9.22
C ASP A 218 -15.62 -15.32 8.11
N PHE A 219 -14.28 -15.43 8.14
CA PHE A 219 -13.50 -15.18 6.94
C PHE A 219 -13.81 -16.30 5.94
N VAL A 220 -14.87 -16.11 5.17
CA VAL A 220 -14.90 -16.64 3.80
C VAL A 220 -13.71 -15.96 3.13
N GLN A 221 -12.55 -16.62 3.16
CA GLN A 221 -11.44 -16.20 2.33
C GLN A 221 -12.05 -15.96 0.95
N PRO A 222 -11.83 -14.78 0.34
CA PRO A 222 -12.10 -14.57 -1.07
C PRO A 222 -11.73 -15.86 -1.77
N PRO A 223 -12.62 -16.54 -2.53
CA PRO A 223 -12.17 -17.67 -3.32
C PRO A 223 -10.97 -17.12 -4.08
N THR A 224 -9.78 -17.60 -3.73
CA THR A 224 -8.54 -17.10 -4.31
C THR A 224 -8.83 -17.13 -5.79
N LYS A 225 -8.81 -15.98 -6.47
CA LYS A 225 -9.04 -15.98 -7.91
C LYS A 225 -8.06 -17.00 -8.43
N ILE A 226 -8.55 -18.17 -8.86
CA ILE A 226 -7.73 -19.30 -9.27
C ILE A 226 -7.17 -18.87 -10.62
N CYS A 227 -6.20 -17.98 -10.57
CA CYS A 227 -5.36 -17.65 -11.69
C CYS A 227 -4.47 -18.88 -11.85
N LEU A 228 -4.89 -19.78 -12.74
CA LEU A 228 -4.15 -21.02 -13.03
C LEU A 228 -2.72 -20.70 -13.49
N GLY A 229 -2.52 -19.54 -14.13
CA GLY A 229 -1.23 -19.08 -14.62
C GLY A 229 -0.41 -18.21 -13.67
N CYS A 230 -0.83 -17.99 -12.42
CA CYS A 230 -0.04 -17.19 -11.47
C CYS A 230 0.90 -18.10 -10.67
N PRO A 231 2.14 -17.65 -10.34
CA PRO A 231 3.02 -18.41 -9.47
C PRO A 231 2.38 -18.66 -8.10
N ARG A 232 2.38 -19.91 -7.64
CA ARG A 232 1.88 -20.34 -6.32
C ARG A 232 3.02 -20.89 -5.51
N ASP A 233 3.07 -20.52 -4.23
CA ASP A 233 4.04 -21.10 -3.30
C ASP A 233 3.75 -22.60 -3.11
N ILE A 234 4.82 -23.42 -3.10
CA ILE A 234 4.76 -24.86 -2.84
C ILE A 234 5.68 -25.21 -1.67
N PRO A 235 5.39 -26.29 -0.93
CA PRO A 235 6.27 -26.76 0.13
C PRO A 235 7.69 -27.03 -0.40
N THR A 236 8.70 -26.61 0.36
CA THR A 236 10.12 -26.74 -0.03
C THR A 236 10.61 -28.19 -0.05
N ASN A 237 9.88 -29.11 0.58
CA ASN A 237 10.08 -30.55 0.57
C ASN A 237 9.12 -31.30 -0.37
N SER A 238 8.49 -30.60 -1.32
CA SER A 238 7.60 -31.23 -2.29
C SER A 238 8.36 -32.26 -3.15
N PRO A 239 7.84 -33.48 -3.35
CA PRO A 239 8.48 -34.48 -4.21
C PRO A 239 8.58 -34.01 -5.68
N GLU A 240 7.72 -33.08 -6.10
CA GLU A 240 7.78 -32.46 -7.42
C GLU A 240 9.07 -31.64 -7.65
N LEU A 241 9.75 -31.23 -6.57
CA LEU A 241 11.00 -30.48 -6.66
C LEU A 241 12.23 -31.37 -6.87
N GLU A 242 12.19 -32.67 -6.58
CA GLU A 242 13.39 -33.53 -6.59
C GLU A 242 14.12 -33.52 -7.95
N GLU A 243 13.36 -33.71 -9.03
CA GLU A 243 13.90 -33.68 -10.39
C GLU A 243 14.41 -32.27 -10.74
N THR A 244 13.65 -31.22 -10.41
CA THR A 244 14.02 -29.83 -10.69
C THR A 244 15.29 -29.40 -9.96
N LEU A 245 15.44 -29.81 -8.70
CA LEU A 245 16.61 -29.52 -7.86
C LEU A 245 17.84 -30.27 -8.38
N THR A 246 17.67 -31.50 -8.87
CA THR A 246 18.74 -32.28 -9.50
C THR A 246 19.25 -31.58 -10.76
N HIS A 247 18.36 -31.13 -11.65
CA HIS A 247 18.76 -30.38 -12.84
C HIS A 247 19.37 -29.00 -12.49
N THR A 248 18.87 -28.36 -11.44
CA THR A 248 19.39 -27.09 -10.94
C THR A 248 20.83 -27.23 -10.46
N ILE A 249 21.15 -28.26 -9.65
CA ILE A 249 22.49 -28.45 -9.10
C ILE A 249 23.50 -28.88 -10.18
N THR A 250 23.07 -29.69 -11.15
CA THR A 250 23.90 -30.06 -12.30
C THR A 250 24.24 -28.82 -13.12
N LYS A 251 23.25 -27.96 -13.39
CA LYS A 251 23.46 -26.69 -14.11
C LYS A 251 24.40 -25.75 -13.36
N LEU A 252 24.18 -25.58 -12.06
CA LEU A 252 25.04 -24.77 -11.20
C LEU A 252 26.50 -25.22 -11.29
N ASN A 253 26.78 -26.50 -11.11
CA ASN A 253 28.14 -27.01 -11.09
C ASN A 253 28.83 -27.00 -12.46
N ALA A 254 28.06 -27.12 -13.55
CA ALA A 254 28.57 -27.03 -14.92
C ALA A 254 28.93 -25.59 -15.34
N GLU A 255 28.21 -24.58 -14.85
CA GLU A 255 28.45 -23.17 -15.19
C GLU A 255 29.38 -22.47 -14.18
N ASN A 256 29.49 -23.01 -12.98
CA ASN A 256 30.37 -22.49 -11.95
C ASN A 256 31.81 -23.01 -12.15
N ASN A 257 32.78 -22.10 -12.22
CA ASN A 257 34.20 -22.41 -12.48
C ASN A 257 35.03 -22.69 -11.22
N GLU A 258 34.40 -22.84 -10.04
CA GLU A 258 35.12 -23.18 -8.81
C GLU A 258 35.64 -24.62 -8.84
N THR A 259 36.70 -24.87 -8.07
CA THR A 259 37.43 -26.15 -8.02
C THR A 259 36.62 -27.28 -7.38
N PHE A 260 35.73 -26.96 -6.45
CA PHE A 260 34.90 -27.93 -5.73
C PHE A 260 33.45 -27.92 -6.22
N TYR A 261 32.78 -29.05 -6.10
CA TYR A 261 31.33 -29.12 -6.34
C TYR A 261 30.54 -28.43 -5.21
N PHE A 262 29.38 -27.88 -5.55
CA PHE A 262 28.39 -27.38 -4.61
C PHE A 262 27.22 -28.36 -4.47
N LYS A 263 26.63 -28.40 -3.27
CA LYS A 263 25.36 -29.07 -2.97
C LYS A 263 24.35 -28.07 -2.44
N ILE A 264 23.07 -28.34 -2.66
CA ILE A 264 21.97 -27.57 -2.07
C ILE A 264 21.93 -27.88 -0.56
N ASP A 265 22.10 -26.86 0.27
CA ASP A 265 22.07 -26.95 1.74
C ASP A 265 20.63 -26.82 2.24
N ASN A 266 19.92 -25.79 1.77
CA ASN A 266 18.54 -25.53 2.14
C ASN A 266 17.79 -24.78 1.03
N VAL A 267 16.55 -25.17 0.76
CA VAL A 267 15.62 -24.43 -0.12
C VAL A 267 14.82 -23.45 0.74
N LYS A 268 15.03 -22.15 0.51
CA LYS A 268 14.35 -21.06 1.22
C LYS A 268 12.90 -20.93 0.80
N ARG A 269 12.66 -21.00 -0.51
CA ARG A 269 11.34 -20.78 -1.10
C ARG A 269 11.22 -21.49 -2.44
N ALA A 270 10.03 -22.01 -2.73
CA ALA A 270 9.69 -22.60 -4.01
C ALA A 270 8.32 -22.14 -4.48
N ARG A 271 8.21 -21.78 -5.77
CA ARG A 271 6.94 -21.45 -6.43
C ARG A 271 6.80 -22.21 -7.74
N VAL A 272 5.57 -22.54 -8.11
CA VAL A 272 5.23 -23.16 -9.39
C VAL A 272 4.23 -22.31 -10.16
N GLN A 273 4.42 -22.18 -11.46
CA GLN A 273 3.54 -21.47 -12.39
C GLN A 273 3.20 -22.37 -13.57
N VAL A 274 1.91 -22.53 -13.88
CA VAL A 274 1.46 -23.26 -15.07
C VAL A 274 1.49 -22.33 -16.28
N VAL A 275 2.22 -22.73 -17.32
CA VAL A 275 2.35 -22.03 -18.60
C VAL A 275 2.15 -23.04 -19.75
N ALA A 276 2.88 -22.94 -20.86
CA ALA A 276 3.05 -24.06 -21.81
C ALA A 276 3.99 -25.14 -21.23
N GLY A 277 3.70 -25.59 -20.00
CA GLY A 277 4.55 -26.47 -19.19
C GLY A 277 4.43 -26.06 -17.72
N LYS A 278 5.47 -26.29 -16.94
CA LYS A 278 5.58 -25.80 -15.56
C LYS A 278 6.85 -25.00 -15.40
N LYS A 279 6.74 -23.80 -14.84
CA LYS A 279 7.89 -22.97 -14.47
C LYS A 279 8.03 -22.96 -12.96
N TYR A 280 9.17 -23.40 -12.46
CA TYR A 280 9.53 -23.37 -11.04
C TYR A 280 10.46 -22.21 -10.76
N PHE A 281 10.23 -21.51 -9.66
CA PHE A 281 11.09 -20.47 -9.14
C PHE A 281 11.58 -20.94 -7.76
N ILE A 282 12.88 -21.14 -7.61
CA ILE A 282 13.47 -21.78 -6.43
C ILE A 282 14.57 -20.88 -5.89
N ASP A 283 14.41 -20.44 -4.64
CA ASP A 283 15.43 -19.71 -3.90
C ASP A 283 16.10 -20.69 -2.93
N PHE A 284 17.42 -20.84 -3.01
CA PHE A 284 18.15 -21.84 -2.22
C PHE A 284 19.57 -21.40 -1.85
N VAL A 285 20.11 -21.99 -0.80
CA VAL A 285 21.51 -21.85 -0.42
C VAL A 285 22.28 -23.05 -0.93
N ALA A 286 23.37 -22.81 -1.66
CA ALA A 286 24.31 -23.85 -2.05
C ALA A 286 25.57 -23.76 -1.17
N ARG A 287 26.14 -24.90 -0.80
CA ARG A 287 27.35 -25.00 0.03
C ARG A 287 28.39 -25.85 -0.66
N GLU A 288 29.64 -25.39 -0.59
CA GLU A 288 30.80 -26.09 -1.15
C GLU A 288 30.99 -27.47 -0.49
N THR A 289 31.39 -28.46 -1.30
CA THR A 289 31.63 -29.85 -0.86
C THR A 289 33.11 -30.20 -0.80
N THR A 290 33.43 -31.35 -0.22
CA THR A 290 34.80 -31.91 -0.19
C THR A 290 35.25 -32.48 -1.53
N CYS A 291 34.34 -32.67 -2.49
CA CYS A 291 34.64 -33.26 -3.78
C CYS A 291 35.16 -32.21 -4.77
N SER A 292 36.38 -32.41 -5.25
CA SER A 292 36.98 -31.62 -6.33
C SER A 292 36.42 -32.07 -7.69
N LYS A 293 36.25 -31.11 -8.61
CA LYS A 293 35.87 -31.34 -10.01
C LYS A 293 37.01 -31.91 -10.84
N GLU A 294 38.26 -31.76 -10.39
CA GLU A 294 39.44 -32.30 -11.10
C GLU A 294 39.61 -33.80 -10.86
N SER A 295 39.24 -34.28 -9.67
CA SER A 295 39.37 -35.69 -9.29
C SER A 295 38.09 -36.51 -9.44
N ASN A 296 36.93 -35.85 -9.58
CA ASN A 296 35.65 -36.51 -9.77
C ASN A 296 34.94 -35.98 -11.02
N GLU A 297 34.58 -36.89 -11.91
CA GLU A 297 33.82 -36.57 -13.14
C GLU A 297 32.41 -36.05 -12.83
N GLU A 298 31.79 -36.47 -11.71
CA GLU A 298 30.43 -36.06 -11.34
C GLU A 298 30.23 -35.88 -9.82
N LEU A 299 29.20 -35.11 -9.46
CA LEU A 299 28.75 -34.94 -8.09
C LEU A 299 28.08 -36.22 -7.58
N THR A 300 28.79 -36.99 -6.76
CA THR A 300 28.26 -38.21 -6.15
C THR A 300 27.53 -37.95 -4.83
N LYS A 301 26.63 -38.87 -4.44
CA LYS A 301 25.87 -38.77 -3.18
C LYS A 301 26.79 -38.74 -1.94
N SER A 302 27.97 -39.36 -2.01
CA SER A 302 28.97 -39.43 -0.93
C SER A 302 29.71 -38.11 -0.65
N CYS A 303 29.59 -37.08 -1.49
CA CYS A 303 30.25 -35.80 -1.27
C CYS A 303 29.64 -35.03 -0.10
N GLU A 304 30.35 -34.91 1.02
CA GLU A 304 29.88 -34.15 2.17
C GLU A 304 30.09 -32.63 1.99
N THR A 305 29.23 -31.84 2.61
CA THR A 305 29.36 -30.37 2.62
C THR A 305 30.45 -29.92 3.60
N LYS A 306 31.29 -28.97 3.18
CA LYS A 306 32.32 -28.39 4.05
C LYS A 306 31.65 -27.49 5.09
N LYS A 307 31.87 -27.75 6.39
CA LYS A 307 31.31 -26.91 7.48
C LYS A 307 31.77 -25.44 7.42
N LEU A 308 33.00 -25.20 6.95
CA LEU A 308 33.61 -23.88 6.75
C LEU A 308 33.81 -23.56 5.24
N GLY A 309 33.05 -24.21 4.36
CA GLY A 309 33.12 -23.96 2.92
C GLY A 309 32.39 -22.69 2.51
N GLN A 310 32.63 -22.25 1.27
CA GLN A 310 31.89 -21.15 0.67
C GLN A 310 30.40 -21.50 0.56
N SER A 311 29.55 -20.54 0.91
CA SER A 311 28.11 -20.61 0.68
C SER A 311 27.71 -19.62 -0.41
N LEU A 312 26.77 -20.01 -1.26
CA LEU A 312 26.19 -19.18 -2.30
C LEU A 312 24.70 -19.01 -2.03
N ASP A 313 24.20 -17.78 -2.22
CA ASP A 313 22.77 -17.51 -2.29
C ASP A 313 22.32 -17.56 -3.75
N CYS A 314 21.40 -18.47 -4.05
CA CYS A 314 21.06 -18.82 -5.43
C CYS A 314 19.57 -18.69 -5.72
N THR A 315 19.27 -18.27 -6.94
CA THR A 315 17.93 -18.26 -7.53
C THR A 315 17.96 -19.12 -8.78
N ALA A 316 16.98 -20.01 -8.91
CA ALA A 316 16.82 -20.87 -10.07
C ALA A 316 15.43 -20.74 -10.69
N GLU A 317 15.41 -20.65 -12.02
CA GLU A 317 14.22 -20.76 -12.83
C GLU A 317 14.29 -22.06 -13.63
N VAL A 318 13.37 -23.00 -13.38
CA VAL A 318 13.35 -24.31 -14.05
C VAL A 318 12.09 -24.41 -14.89
N TYR A 319 12.24 -24.47 -16.20
CA TYR A 319 11.12 -24.66 -17.12
C TYR A 319 11.03 -26.12 -17.58
N VAL A 320 9.95 -26.79 -17.19
CA VAL A 320 9.68 -28.20 -17.49
C VAL A 320 8.59 -28.28 -18.55
N VAL A 321 8.86 -29.03 -19.62
CA VAL A 321 7.91 -29.31 -20.71
C VAL A 321 7.64 -30.82 -20.71
N PRO A 322 6.63 -31.31 -19.96
CA PRO A 322 6.44 -32.74 -19.72
C PRO A 322 6.25 -33.57 -21.00
N TRP A 323 5.52 -33.03 -21.98
CA TRP A 323 5.24 -33.74 -23.25
C TRP A 323 6.46 -33.83 -24.18
N GLU A 324 7.45 -32.95 -24.01
CA GLU A 324 8.73 -33.04 -24.73
C GLU A 324 9.82 -33.75 -23.93
N LYS A 325 9.59 -34.02 -22.63
CA LYS A 325 10.59 -34.53 -21.68
C LYS A 325 11.84 -33.66 -21.62
N LYS A 326 11.65 -32.33 -21.69
CA LYS A 326 12.75 -31.35 -21.63
C LYS A 326 12.64 -30.50 -20.37
N ILE A 327 13.81 -30.26 -19.75
CA ILE A 327 13.96 -29.45 -18.54
C ILE A 327 15.05 -28.42 -18.80
N TYR A 328 14.70 -27.14 -18.65
CA TYR A 328 15.59 -26.02 -18.90
C TYR A 328 15.83 -25.26 -17.59
N PRO A 329 16.89 -25.59 -16.85
CA PRO A 329 17.29 -24.86 -15.65
C PRO A 329 18.12 -23.61 -16.01
N THR A 330 17.81 -22.50 -15.37
CA THR A 330 18.63 -21.28 -15.34
C THR A 330 18.97 -20.97 -13.90
N VAL A 331 20.24 -20.81 -13.56
CA VAL A 331 20.69 -20.60 -12.18
C VAL A 331 21.53 -19.34 -12.09
N LYS A 332 21.28 -18.51 -11.08
CA LYS A 332 22.08 -17.34 -10.74
C LYS A 332 22.44 -17.42 -9.27
N CYS A 333 23.72 -17.27 -8.96
CA CYS A 333 24.22 -17.38 -7.60
C CYS A 333 25.14 -16.21 -7.28
N GLU A 334 25.08 -15.76 -6.03
CA GLU A 334 25.96 -14.75 -5.47
C GLU A 334 26.67 -15.31 -4.22
N PRO A 335 27.94 -14.97 -3.97
CA PRO A 335 28.61 -15.36 -2.74
C PRO A 335 27.85 -14.83 -1.53
N LEU A 336 27.50 -15.72 -0.60
CA LEU A 336 26.89 -15.36 0.66
C LEU A 336 28.01 -14.77 1.53
N GLY A 337 28.21 -13.45 1.39
CA GLY A 337 29.26 -12.73 2.09
C GLY A 337 29.12 -12.98 3.59
N MET A 338 30.12 -13.62 4.20
CA MET A 338 30.37 -13.37 5.61
C MET A 338 30.55 -11.87 5.70
N THR A 339 29.62 -11.19 6.38
CA THR A 339 29.87 -9.84 6.86
C THR A 339 31.07 -9.95 7.78
N SER A 340 32.27 -9.81 7.20
CA SER A 340 33.43 -9.41 7.96
C SER A 340 32.98 -8.16 8.69
N LEU A 341 32.93 -8.25 10.01
CA LEU A 341 32.71 -7.12 10.90
C LEU A 341 33.70 -6.05 10.44
N MET A 342 33.25 -5.13 9.60
CA MET A 342 34.02 -3.94 9.25
C MET A 342 34.17 -3.23 10.58
N LYS A 343 35.36 -3.35 11.19
CA LYS A 343 35.73 -2.56 12.36
C LYS A 343 35.55 -1.11 11.96
N ARG A 344 34.53 -0.48 12.54
CA ARG A 344 34.24 0.93 12.37
C ARG A 344 35.54 1.71 12.67
N PRO A 345 36.05 2.53 11.76
CA PRO A 345 37.17 3.40 12.07
C PRO A 345 36.80 4.24 13.30
N PRO A 346 37.66 4.34 14.32
CA PRO A 346 37.39 5.19 15.46
C PRO A 346 37.25 6.65 14.99
N GLY A 347 36.08 7.27 15.24
CA GLY A 347 35.83 8.69 14.98
C GLY A 347 34.57 9.06 14.20
N PHE A 348 33.78 8.12 13.68
CA PHE A 348 32.55 8.43 12.95
C PHE A 348 31.29 8.35 13.84
N SER A 349 30.76 9.51 14.24
CA SER A 349 29.42 9.65 14.82
C SER A 349 28.34 9.77 13.71
N PRO A 350 27.07 9.43 13.98
CA PRO A 350 26.04 9.27 12.94
C PRO A 350 25.37 10.59 12.48
N PHE A 351 25.82 11.74 12.98
CA PHE A 351 25.12 13.02 12.79
C PHE A 351 26.02 14.05 12.11
N ARG A 352 26.22 13.90 10.79
CA ARG A 352 26.58 15.02 9.91
C ARG A 352 25.83 14.87 8.59
N THR A 353 24.66 15.50 8.53
CA THR A 353 23.95 15.76 7.28
C THR A 353 24.64 16.94 6.61
N SER A 354 25.33 16.73 5.49
CA SER A 354 25.79 17.83 4.63
C SER A 354 24.58 18.39 3.89
N GLN A 355 24.04 19.52 4.37
CA GLN A 355 23.17 20.36 3.57
C GLN A 355 24.03 21.06 2.52
N ALA A 356 23.89 20.63 1.27
CA ALA A 356 24.33 21.37 0.10
C ALA A 356 23.21 21.26 -0.94
N GLY A 357 22.32 22.25 -0.95
CA GLY A 357 21.28 22.43 -1.95
C GLY A 357 21.13 23.92 -2.23
N GLU A 358 21.58 24.34 -3.41
CA GLU A 358 21.51 25.69 -3.94
C GLU A 358 20.08 26.23 -3.99
N ILE A 359 19.91 27.48 -3.53
CA ILE A 359 18.71 28.28 -3.76
C ILE A 359 18.80 28.83 -5.18
N ARG A 360 17.81 28.54 -6.03
CA ARG A 360 17.54 29.31 -7.25
C ARG A 360 16.22 30.04 -7.09
N GLU A 361 16.30 31.36 -7.23
CA GLU A 361 15.18 32.28 -7.35
C GLU A 361 14.37 31.96 -8.62
N GLU A 362 13.05 31.86 -8.48
CA GLU A 362 12.14 31.95 -9.62
C GLU A 362 11.14 33.08 -9.42
N THR A 363 11.04 33.85 -10.49
CA THR A 363 10.47 35.19 -10.61
C THR A 363 8.95 35.12 -10.63
N THR A 364 8.28 35.86 -9.75
CA THR A 364 6.84 36.09 -9.78
C THR A 364 6.44 36.92 -11.00
N SER A 365 5.76 36.30 -11.97
CA SER A 365 5.12 37.03 -13.06
C SER A 365 3.68 37.41 -12.67
N HIS A 366 3.45 38.72 -12.54
CA HIS A 366 2.13 39.32 -12.33
C HIS A 366 1.29 39.20 -13.61
N LEU A 367 0.17 38.48 -13.56
CA LEU A 367 -0.88 38.54 -14.58
C LEU A 367 -2.03 39.43 -14.09
N ARG A 368 -2.39 40.42 -14.93
CA ARG A 368 -3.38 41.47 -14.66
C ARG A 368 -4.80 40.89 -14.60
N SER A 369 -5.61 41.47 -13.71
CA SER A 369 -7.06 41.31 -13.62
C SER A 369 -7.75 41.72 -14.93
N CYS A 370 -8.64 40.87 -15.44
CA CYS A 370 -9.59 41.23 -16.48
C CYS A 370 -10.93 41.63 -15.84
N GLU A 371 -11.21 42.92 -15.81
CA GLU A 371 -12.56 43.46 -15.58
C GLU A 371 -13.45 43.13 -16.78
N TYR A 372 -14.63 42.55 -16.52
CA TYR A 372 -15.68 42.43 -17.53
C TYR A 372 -16.84 43.39 -17.25
N ARG A 373 -17.15 44.26 -18.23
CA ARG A 373 -18.24 45.24 -18.21
C ARG A 373 -19.59 44.55 -18.41
N GLY A 374 -20.49 44.71 -17.43
CA GLY A 374 -21.87 44.24 -17.54
C GLY A 374 -22.68 45.00 -18.60
N ARG A 375 -23.56 44.29 -19.31
CA ARG A 375 -24.64 44.86 -20.14
C ARG A 375 -25.95 44.85 -19.34
N PRO A 376 -26.81 45.88 -19.42
CA PRO A 376 -27.87 46.10 -18.44
C PRO A 376 -29.06 45.15 -18.61
N PRO A 377 -29.88 44.96 -17.56
CA PRO A 377 -31.02 44.07 -17.62
C PRO A 377 -32.14 44.68 -18.47
N LYS A 378 -32.76 43.86 -19.34
CA LYS A 378 -33.99 44.22 -20.05
C LYS A 378 -35.19 44.09 -19.10
N ALA A 379 -36.05 45.10 -19.18
CA ALA A 379 -37.22 45.32 -18.34
C ALA A 379 -38.38 44.35 -18.63
N GLY A 380 -39.11 44.02 -17.56
CA GLY A 380 -40.56 44.11 -17.45
C GLY A 380 -41.44 43.15 -18.25
N ALA A 381 -42.19 42.31 -17.54
CA ALA A 381 -43.52 41.88 -17.97
C ALA A 381 -44.53 42.22 -16.86
N GLU A 382 -45.56 42.98 -17.23
CA GLU A 382 -46.71 43.41 -16.43
C GLU A 382 -47.71 42.25 -16.14
N PRO A 383 -48.65 42.44 -15.19
CA PRO A 383 -49.40 41.36 -14.56
C PRO A 383 -50.70 40.99 -15.32
N ALA A 384 -51.17 39.75 -15.14
CA ALA A 384 -52.50 39.33 -15.57
C ALA A 384 -53.49 39.37 -14.39
N SER A 385 -54.68 39.89 -14.70
CA SER A 385 -55.76 40.34 -13.81
C SER A 385 -56.55 39.24 -13.09
N GLU A 386 -57.10 39.62 -11.93
CA GLU A 386 -58.14 38.95 -11.13
C GLU A 386 -59.38 38.53 -11.94
N ARG A 387 -59.99 37.40 -11.55
CA ARG A 387 -61.46 37.21 -11.56
C ARG A 387 -61.93 36.29 -10.42
N GLU A 388 -62.57 36.95 -9.45
CA GLU A 388 -63.75 36.63 -8.63
C GLU A 388 -64.20 35.18 -8.34
N VAL A 389 -64.18 34.93 -7.02
CA VAL A 389 -65.15 34.28 -6.12
C VAL A 389 -66.52 33.85 -6.70
N SER A 390 -66.87 32.59 -6.46
CA SER A 390 -68.15 32.15 -5.86
C SER A 390 -67.92 30.93 -4.99
#